data_AF-A0A4Y3KJL4-F1
#
_entry.id   AF-A0A4Y3KJL4-F1
#
_cell.length_a   1.000
_cell.length_b   1.000
_cell.length_c   1.000
_cell.angle_alpha   90.00
_cell.angle_beta   90.00
_cell.angle_gamma   90.00
#
_symmetry.space_group_name_H-M   'P 1'
#
loop_
_entity.id
_entity.type
_entity.pdbx_description
1 polymer ?
#
loop_
_entity_poly.entity_id
_entity_poly.type
_entity_poly.pdbx_seq_one_letter_code
_entity_poly.pdbx_strand_id
1 'polypeptide(L)'
;MSTTTQNDHVHAAACESCGMPIESGRYCQYCTDETGALQSFDERFERMVSWQERRSPGATRAEVEAQTRAYMATMPAWRDHPSLAQ
;
A
#
# COMPACT_ATOMS: atom_id res chain seq x y z
N MET A 1 -37.73 -3.55 -21.12
CA MET A 1 -36.93 -2.36 -20.76
C MET A 1 -36.79 -2.44 -19.25
N SER A 2 -35.70 -2.95 -18.67
CA SER A 2 -34.36 -2.38 -18.70
C SER A 2 -33.29 -3.46 -18.58
N THR A 3 -32.22 -3.29 -19.36
CA THR A 3 -31.01 -4.10 -19.39
C THR A 3 -30.24 -4.00 -18.08
N THR A 4 -30.07 -5.12 -17.37
CA THR A 4 -28.98 -5.28 -16.41
C THR A 4 -27.69 -5.45 -17.20
N THR A 5 -27.06 -4.33 -17.57
CA THR A 5 -25.66 -4.34 -17.99
C THR A 5 -24.83 -4.44 -16.72
N GLN A 6 -24.58 -5.68 -16.30
CA GLN A 6 -23.56 -5.99 -15.31
C GLN A 6 -22.22 -5.59 -15.95
N ASN A 7 -21.73 -4.40 -15.57
CA ASN A 7 -20.40 -3.95 -15.91
C ASN A 7 -19.42 -5.03 -15.43
N ASP A 8 -18.70 -5.61 -16.39
CA ASP A 8 -17.55 -6.49 -16.16
C ASP A 8 -16.48 -5.67 -15.44
N HIS A 9 -16.60 -5.57 -14.11
CA HIS A 9 -15.51 -5.16 -13.26
C HIS A 9 -14.49 -6.29 -13.35
N VAL A 10 -13.49 -6.11 -14.22
CA VAL A 10 -12.18 -6.71 -14.00
C VAL A 10 -11.81 -6.31 -12.57
N HIS A 11 -11.99 -7.24 -11.62
CA HIS A 11 -11.58 -7.03 -10.23
C HIS A 11 -10.06 -7.06 -10.27
N ALA A 12 -9.44 -5.93 -10.60
CA ALA A 12 -8.02 -5.75 -10.42
C ALA A 12 -7.72 -6.10 -8.97
N ALA A 13 -6.90 -7.13 -8.76
CA ALA A 13 -6.45 -7.46 -7.42
C ALA A 13 -5.75 -6.22 -6.85
N ALA A 14 -5.91 -5.94 -5.56
CA ALA A 14 -5.17 -4.86 -4.92
C ALA A 14 -3.84 -5.42 -4.38
N CYS A 15 -2.75 -4.68 -4.58
CA CYS A 15 -1.46 -5.02 -3.99
C CYS A 15 -1.59 -5.11 -2.47
N GLU A 16 -1.25 -6.26 -1.90
CA GLU A 16 -1.38 -6.53 -0.47
C GLU A 16 -0.45 -5.68 0.41
N SER A 17 0.52 -4.97 -0.19
CA SER A 17 1.49 -4.10 0.50
C SER A 17 1.16 -2.61 0.41
N CYS A 18 0.49 -2.16 -0.65
CA CYS A 18 0.27 -0.73 -0.90
C CYS A 18 -1.11 -0.37 -1.45
N GLY A 19 -2.02 -1.33 -1.59
CA GLY A 19 -3.39 -1.11 -2.05
C GLY A 19 -3.54 -0.69 -3.51
N MET A 20 -2.45 -0.49 -4.26
CA MET A 20 -2.50 -0.13 -5.68
C MET A 20 -3.12 -1.28 -6.50
N PRO A 21 -3.95 -0.98 -7.51
CA PRO A 21 -4.48 -2.00 -8.40
C PRO A 21 -3.36 -2.68 -9.18
N ILE A 22 -3.44 -4.01 -9.29
CA ILE A 22 -2.53 -4.85 -10.06
C ILE A 22 -3.32 -5.79 -10.98
N GLU A 23 -2.74 -6.13 -12.12
CA GLU A 23 -3.36 -7.05 -13.09
C GLU A 23 -3.39 -8.49 -12.56
N SER A 24 -2.34 -8.91 -11.86
CA SER A 24 -2.25 -10.23 -11.22
C SER A 24 -1.16 -10.25 -10.14
N GLY A 25 -1.17 -11.28 -9.30
CA GLY A 25 -0.19 -11.49 -8.22
C GLY A 25 -0.63 -10.92 -6.87
N ARG A 26 0.28 -10.94 -5.89
CA ARG A 26 0.06 -10.38 -4.53
C ARG A 26 0.62 -8.97 -4.37
N TYR A 27 1.74 -8.67 -5.04
CA TYR A 27 2.47 -7.42 -4.88
C TYR A 27 2.74 -6.77 -6.24
N CYS A 28 2.72 -5.44 -6.29
CA CYS A 28 3.13 -4.70 -7.48
C CYS A 28 4.67 -4.61 -7.57
N GLN A 29 5.18 -4.37 -8.77
CA GLN A 29 6.61 -4.19 -9.05
C GLN A 29 7.29 -3.11 -8.20
N TYR A 30 6.54 -2.13 -7.70
CA TYR A 30 7.08 -1.05 -6.85
C TYR A 30 7.25 -1.47 -5.38
N CYS A 31 6.57 -2.54 -4.95
CA CYS A 31 6.67 -3.09 -3.60
C CYS A 31 7.61 -4.28 -3.53
N THR A 32 8.06 -4.80 -4.67
CA THR A 32 9.01 -5.90 -4.75
C THR A 32 10.41 -5.41 -5.08
N ASP A 33 11.42 -6.21 -4.77
CA ASP A 33 12.80 -6.03 -5.21
C ASP A 33 13.06 -6.63 -6.61
N GLU A 34 14.33 -6.65 -7.02
CA GLU A 34 14.78 -7.23 -8.30
C GLU A 34 14.50 -8.74 -8.45
N THR A 35 14.28 -9.44 -7.33
CA THR A 35 13.96 -10.87 -7.31
C THR A 35 12.45 -11.12 -7.29
N GLY A 36 11.64 -10.07 -7.17
CA GLY A 36 10.19 -10.16 -7.01
C GLY A 36 9.75 -10.44 -5.56
N ALA A 37 10.68 -10.43 -4.60
CA ALA A 37 10.34 -10.56 -3.18
C ALA A 37 9.84 -9.23 -2.63
N LEU A 38 8.91 -9.27 -1.67
CA LEU A 38 8.40 -8.06 -1.02
C LEU A 38 9.55 -7.34 -0.28
N GLN A 39 9.65 -6.03 -0.48
CA GLN A 39 10.59 -5.17 0.23
C GLN A 39 10.43 -5.33 1.76
N SER A 40 11.49 -5.04 2.52
CA SER A 40 11.41 -5.03 3.97
C SER A 40 10.39 -3.99 4.47
N PHE A 41 9.87 -4.18 5.68
CA PHE A 41 8.96 -3.21 6.29
C PHE A 41 9.59 -1.81 6.34
N ASP A 42 10.84 -1.71 6.79
CA ASP A 42 11.53 -0.41 6.94
C ASP A 42 11.71 0.29 5.59
N GLU A 43 12.10 -0.43 4.54
CA GLU A 43 12.21 0.14 3.20
C GLU A 43 10.85 0.61 2.69
N ARG A 44 9.82 -0.22 2.83
CA ARG A 44 8.49 0.13 2.34
C ARG A 44 7.90 1.31 3.12
N PHE A 45 8.11 1.33 4.43
CA PHE A 45 7.67 2.39 5.34
C PHE A 45 8.33 3.71 4.96
N GLU A 46 9.66 3.76 4.86
CA GLU A 46 10.41 4.96 4.47
C GLU A 46 9.90 5.52 3.15
N ARG A 47 9.73 4.67 2.13
CA ARG A 47 9.26 5.09 0.80
C ARG A 47 7.86 5.68 0.85
N MET A 48 6.97 5.11 1.66
CA MET A 48 5.61 5.64 1.85
C MET A 48 5.61 6.97 2.60
N VAL A 49 6.43 7.11 3.64
CA VAL A 49 6.58 8.37 4.39
C VAL A 49 7.11 9.47 3.46
N SER A 50 8.21 9.20 2.75
CA SER A 50 8.81 10.13 1.79
C SER A 50 7.86 10.55 0.67
N TRP A 51 6.93 9.69 0.27
CA TRP A 51 5.87 10.04 -0.68
C TRP A 51 4.77 10.91 -0.05
N GLN A 52 4.35 10.61 1.18
CA GLN A 52 3.34 11.39 1.88
C GLN A 52 3.85 12.78 2.27
N GLU A 53 5.11 12.92 2.69
CA GLU A 53 5.74 14.22 2.99
C GLU A 53 5.68 15.16 1.79
N ARG A 54 5.91 14.64 0.58
CA ARG A 54 5.80 15.42 -0.67
C ARG A 54 4.37 15.86 -0.97
N ARG A 55 3.37 15.12 -0.50
CA ARG A 55 1.94 15.41 -0.75
C ARG A 55 1.27 16.21 0.35
N SER A 56 1.87 16.29 1.54
CA SER A 56 1.33 17.00 2.71
C SER A 56 2.28 18.13 3.15
N PRO A 57 2.39 19.22 2.36
CA PRO A 57 3.19 20.37 2.76
C PRO A 57 2.60 20.98 4.04
N GLY A 58 3.30 20.83 5.15
CA GLY A 58 2.88 21.33 6.48
C GLY A 58 2.66 20.26 7.53
N ALA A 59 2.65 18.97 7.16
CA ALA A 59 2.70 17.89 8.14
C ALA A 59 4.14 17.70 8.63
N THR A 60 4.30 17.43 9.92
CA THR A 60 5.58 17.01 10.49
C THR A 60 5.89 15.57 10.10
N ARG A 61 7.18 15.21 10.06
CA ARG A 61 7.63 13.83 9.82
C ARG A 61 6.91 12.82 10.72
N ALA A 62 6.77 13.15 12.01
CA ALA A 62 6.11 12.27 12.99
C ALA A 62 4.63 12.03 12.66
N GLU A 63 3.89 13.05 12.22
CA GLU A 63 2.50 12.91 11.78
C GLU A 63 2.40 12.06 10.51
N VAL A 64 3.32 12.23 9.57
CA VAL A 64 3.35 11.43 8.34
C VAL A 64 3.67 9.96 8.65
N GLU A 65 4.61 9.71 9.56
CA GLU A 65 4.95 8.37 10.02
C GLU A 65 3.77 7.68 10.72
N ALA A 66 3.05 8.39 11.60
CA ALA A 66 1.85 7.87 12.25
C ALA A 66 0.75 7.53 11.23
N GLN A 67 0.49 8.41 10.27
CA GLN A 67 -0.46 8.18 9.18
C GLN A 67 -0.04 6.99 8.30
N THR A 68 1.26 6.86 8.02
CA THR A 68 1.80 5.73 7.26
C THR A 68 1.63 4.41 8.00
N ARG A 69 1.90 4.36 9.32
CA ARG A 69 1.64 3.17 10.14
C ARG A 69 0.16 2.79 10.12
N ALA A 70 -0.73 3.77 10.34
CA ALA A 70 -2.18 3.55 10.29
C ALA A 70 -2.64 3.01 8.93
N TYR A 71 -2.08 3.54 7.83
CA TYR A 71 -2.36 3.05 6.50
C TYR A 71 -1.85 1.62 6.28
N MET A 72 -0.59 1.34 6.64
CA MET A 72 0.00 0.01 6.54
C MET A 72 -0.76 -1.02 7.37
N ALA A 73 -1.32 -0.65 8.52
CA ALA A 73 -2.16 -1.55 9.33
C ALA A 73 -3.43 -2.05 8.61
N THR A 74 -3.88 -1.37 7.55
CA THR A 74 -5.00 -1.82 6.71
C THR A 74 -4.59 -2.82 5.61
N MET A 75 -3.28 -2.99 5.39
CA MET A 75 -2.73 -3.79 4.32
C MET A 75 -2.48 -5.24 4.78
N PRO A 76 -2.90 -6.26 4.01
CA PRO A 76 -2.70 -7.67 4.39
C PRO A 76 -1.24 -8.06 4.68
N ALA A 77 -0.29 -7.46 3.95
CA ALA A 77 1.14 -7.76 4.14
C ALA A 77 1.71 -7.25 5.47
N TRP A 78 1.07 -6.25 6.10
CA TRP A 78 1.66 -5.49 7.19
C TRP A 78 0.87 -5.49 8.48
N ARG A 79 -0.45 -5.71 8.43
CA ARG A 79 -1.36 -5.59 9.59
C ARG A 79 -0.92 -6.36 10.85
N ASP A 80 -0.19 -7.46 10.67
CA ASP A 80 0.30 -8.33 11.75
C ASP A 80 1.79 -8.09 12.08
N HIS A 81 2.41 -7.03 11.54
CA HIS A 81 3.84 -6.74 11.67
C HIS A 81 4.18 -6.03 12.99
N PRO A 82 5.21 -6.49 13.75
CA PRO A 82 5.53 -5.95 15.07
C PRO A 82 5.90 -4.46 15.07
N SER A 83 6.48 -3.95 13.97
CA SER A 83 6.86 -2.53 13.84
C SER A 83 5.67 -1.56 13.74
N LEU A 84 4.42 -2.04 13.66
CA LEU A 84 3.22 -1.20 13.73
C LEU A 84 2.77 -0.91 15.17
N ALA A 85 3.24 -1.67 16.16
CA ALA A 85 2.85 -1.54 17.56
C ALA A 85 3.71 -0.53 18.35
N GLN A 86 4.48 0.33 17.66
CA GLN A 86 5.46 1.25 18.26
C GLN A 86 4.88 2.62 18.62
#